data_AF-A0A3D1HAP5-F1
#
_entry.id   AF-A0A3D1HAP5-F1
#
_cell.length_a   1.000
_cell.length_b   1.000
_cell.length_c   1.000
_cell.angle_alpha   90.00
_cell.angle_beta   90.00
_cell.angle_gamma   90.00
#
_symmetry.space_group_name_H-M   'P 1'
#
loop_
_entity.id
_entity.type
_entity.pdbx_description
1 polymer ?
#
loop_
_entity_poly.entity_id
_entity_poly.type
_entity_poly.pdbx_seq_one_letter_code
_entity_poly.pdbx_strand_id
1 'polypeptide(L)' 'MECPNCSVPLTYHKANGCLMCHCCGYMKKFDSVCPYCGGKFFGMKGEGTQLIEDELSGLFPKARILRMD' A
#
# COMPACT_ATOMS: atom_id res chain seq x y z
N MET A 1 11.68 -2.88 1.65
CA MET A 1 11.75 -4.22 2.29
C MET A 1 11.99 -5.25 1.22
N GLU A 2 13.08 -6.01 1.34
CA GLU A 2 13.57 -6.94 0.31
C GLU A 2 13.27 -8.40 0.69
N CYS A 3 13.09 -9.26 -0.32
CA CYS A 3 12.89 -10.69 -0.14
C CYS A 3 14.22 -11.39 0.17
N PRO A 4 14.35 -12.15 1.28
CA PRO A 4 15.60 -12.83 1.63
C PRO A 4 16.00 -13.93 0.65
N ASN A 5 15.06 -14.41 -0.17
CA ASN A 5 15.29 -15.53 -1.10
C ASN A 5 15.61 -15.08 -2.53
N CYS A 6 15.24 -13.86 -2.91
CA CYS A 6 15.28 -13.42 -4.31
C CYS A 6 15.92 -12.03 -4.50
N SER A 7 16.22 -11.31 -3.42
CA SER A 7 16.73 -9.94 -3.46
C SER A 7 15.88 -8.94 -4.27
N VAL A 8 14.58 -9.25 -4.41
CA VAL A 8 13.58 -8.36 -5.04
C VAL A 8 12.71 -7.70 -3.97
N PRO A 9 12.09 -6.54 -4.26
CA PRO A 9 11.16 -5.90 -3.32
C PRO A 9 9.94 -6.77 -3.02
N LEU A 10 9.48 -6.71 -1.77
CA LEU A 10 8.22 -7.32 -1.34
C LEU A 10 7.05 -6.36 -1.59
N THR A 11 5.93 -6.89 -2.07
CA THR A 11 4.68 -6.14 -2.26
C THR A 11 3.82 -6.22 -1.02
N TYR A 12 3.28 -5.10 -0.56
CA TYR A 12 2.35 -5.08 0.57
C TYR A 12 0.91 -5.36 0.11
N HIS A 13 0.30 -6.36 0.74
CA HIS A 13 -1.08 -6.75 0.55
C HIS A 13 -1.90 -6.23 1.73
N LYS A 14 -2.65 -5.16 1.50
CA LYS A 14 -3.46 -4.50 2.54
C LYS A 14 -4.57 -5.42 3.08
N ALA A 15 -5.12 -6.30 2.24
CA ALA A 15 -6.23 -7.19 2.61
C ALA A 15 -5.88 -8.15 3.77
N ASN A 16 -4.62 -8.58 3.86
CA ASN A 16 -4.15 -9.51 4.89
C ASN A 16 -3.00 -8.92 5.75
N GLY A 17 -2.64 -7.65 5.54
CA GLY A 17 -1.58 -6.97 6.30
C GLY A 17 -0.21 -7.65 6.15
N CYS A 18 0.08 -8.25 4.99
CA CYS A 18 1.30 -9.02 4.77
C CYS A 18 2.13 -8.47 3.61
N LEU A 19 3.43 -8.70 3.68
CA LEU A 19 4.37 -8.49 2.58
C LEU A 19 4.60 -9.82 1.87
N MET A 20 4.50 -9.84 0.55
CA MET A 20 4.65 -11.02 -0.28
C MET A 20 5.69 -10.79 -1.39
N CYS A 21 6.53 -11.80 -1.62
CA CYS A 21 7.34 -11.91 -2.82
C CYS A 21 6.55 -12.68 -3.88
N HIS A 22 6.26 -12.05 -5.02
CA HIS A 22 5.56 -12.73 -6.12
C HIS A 22 6.47 -13.67 -6.92
N CYS A 23 7.79 -13.53 -6.80
CA CYS A 23 8.74 -14.40 -7.50
C CYS A 23 8.88 -15.78 -6.85
N CYS A 24 8.90 -15.86 -5.51
CA CYS A 24 9.09 -17.12 -4.77
C CYS A 24 8.00 -17.47 -3.76
N GLY A 25 7.01 -16.61 -3.57
CA GLY A 25 5.91 -16.84 -2.62
C GLY A 25 6.26 -16.57 -1.15
N TYR A 26 7.46 -16.08 -0.83
CA TYR A 26 7.82 -15.71 0.55
C TYR A 26 6.83 -14.68 1.11
N MET A 27 6.30 -14.93 2.31
CA MET A 27 5.36 -14.04 3.00
C MET A 27 5.85 -13.71 4.41
N LYS A 28 5.61 -12.46 4.83
CA LYS A 28 5.78 -12.06 6.23
C LYS A 28 4.69 -11.07 6.64
N LYS A 29 4.32 -11.07 7.92
CA LYS A 29 3.43 -10.03 8.45
C LYS A 29 4.12 -8.66 8.36
N PHE A 30 3.36 -7.65 7.96
CA PHE A 30 3.81 -6.28 8.03
C PHE A 30 3.67 -5.78 9.46
N ASP A 31 4.78 -5.44 10.10
CA ASP A 31 4.73 -4.72 11.35
C ASP A 31 4.56 -3.23 11.04
N SER A 32 3.51 -2.64 11.61
CA SER A 32 3.23 -1.22 11.50
C SER A 32 4.22 -0.36 12.28
N VAL A 33 5.19 -0.93 12.98
CA VAL A 33 6.24 -0.20 13.70
C VAL A 33 7.57 -0.30 12.94
N CYS A 34 8.19 0.84 12.67
CA CYS A 34 9.53 0.87 12.08
C CYS A 34 10.56 0.37 13.10
N PRO A 35 11.31 -0.69 12.80
CA PRO A 35 12.29 -1.25 13.75
C PRO A 35 13.50 -0.34 13.99
N TYR A 36 13.72 0.66 13.13
CA TYR A 36 14.87 1.57 13.25
C TYR A 36 14.59 2.82 14.07
N CYS A 37 13.36 3.36 14.02
CA CYS A 37 13.01 4.60 14.71
C CYS A 37 11.82 4.46 15.67
N GLY A 38 11.17 3.29 15.73
CA GLY A 38 9.97 3.07 16.56
C GLY A 38 8.72 3.82 16.08
N GLY A 39 8.81 4.57 14.98
CA GLY A 39 7.69 5.28 14.39
C GLY A 39 6.62 4.31 13.87
N LYS A 40 5.35 4.63 14.11
CA LYS A 40 4.24 3.90 13.49
C LYS A 40 4.12 4.30 12.02
N PHE A 41 4.13 3.31 11.13
CA PHE A 41 3.79 3.45 9.73
C PHE A 41 2.31 3.83 9.61
N PHE A 42 2.06 5.14 9.54
CA PHE A 42 0.72 5.71 9.48
C PHE A 42 0.21 5.66 8.04
N GLY A 43 -0.32 4.50 7.66
CA GLY A 43 -1.10 4.32 6.45
C GLY A 43 -0.28 4.25 5.17
N MET A 44 -0.28 3.07 4.55
CA MET A 44 -0.15 3.03 3.09
C MET A 44 -1.45 3.61 2.53
N LYS A 45 -1.46 4.93 2.32
CA LYS A 45 -2.45 5.57 1.44
C LYS A 45 -2.29 4.89 0.08
N GLY A 46 -3.37 4.29 -0.42
CA GLY A 46 -3.30 3.53 -1.68
C GLY A 46 -2.78 4.44 -2.78
N GLU A 47 -1.74 4.02 -3.47
CA GLU A 47 -1.28 4.71 -4.66
C GLU A 47 -2.14 4.21 -5.83
N GLY A 48 -3.08 5.03 -6.27
CA GLY A 48 -3.99 4.72 -7.37
C GLY A 48 -4.98 5.85 -7.63
N THR A 49 -5.65 5.80 -8.78
CA THR A 49 -6.74 6.72 -9.17
C THR A 49 -7.85 6.77 -8.12
N GLN A 50 -8.01 5.70 -7.34
CA GLN A 50 -8.98 5.59 -6.25
C GLN A 50 -8.74 6.61 -5.12
N LEU A 51 -7.49 6.91 -4.77
CA LEU A 51 -7.17 7.94 -3.77
C LEU A 51 -7.54 9.34 -4.30
N ILE A 52 -7.25 9.57 -5.58
CA ILE A 52 -7.54 10.82 -6.25
C ILE A 52 -9.06 11.02 -6.34
N GLU A 53 -9.83 9.97 -6.62
CA GLU A 53 -11.30 10.00 -6.64
C GLU A 53 -11.91 10.36 -5.28
N ASP A 54 -11.41 9.75 -4.19
CA ASP A 54 -11.89 10.04 -2.83
C ASP A 54 -11.55 11.49 -2.42
N GLU A 55 -10.35 11.96 -2.73
CA GLU A 55 -9.91 13.31 -2.41
C GLU A 55 -10.65 14.37 -3.23
N LEU A 56 -10.85 14.10 -4.54
CA LEU A 56 -11.64 14.96 -5.43
C LEU A 56 -13.12 15.01 -5.00
N SER A 57 -13.68 13.91 -4.49
CA SER A 57 -15.06 13.89 -3.97
C SER A 57 -15.23 14.79 -2.75
N GLY A 58 -14.21 14.85 -1.88
CA GLY A 58 -14.20 15.75 -0.73
C GLY A 58 -14.02 17.23 -1.11
N LEU A 59 -13.13 17.51 -2.06
CA LEU A 59 -12.82 18.88 -2.51
C LEU A 59 -13.90 19.47 -3.43
N PHE A 60 -14.54 18.64 -4.24
CA PHE A 60 -15.52 19.05 -5.24
C PHE A 60 -16.83 18.26 -5.12
N PRO A 61 -17.61 18.43 -4.04
CA PRO A 61 -18.79 17.61 -3.75
C PRO A 61 -19.93 17.72 -4.78
N LYS A 62 -19.87 18.69 -5.70
CA LYS A 62 -20.85 18.88 -6.78
C LYS A 62 -20.32 18.49 -8.16
N ALA A 63 -19.05 18.16 -8.29
CA ALA A 63 -18.46 17.75 -9.56
C ALA A 63 -18.74 16.27 -9.82
N ARG A 64 -19.05 15.93 -11.07
CA ARG A 64 -19.14 14.53 -11.49
C ARG A 64 -17.74 14.04 -11.85
N ILE A 65 -17.24 13.07 -11.11
CA ILE A 65 -15.94 12.44 -11.36
C ILE A 65 -16.18 11.21 -12.25
N LEU A 66 -15.46 11.13 -13.37
CA LEU A 66 -15.48 10.01 -14.29
C LEU A 66 -14.12 9.34 -14.28
N ARG A 67 -14.13 8.01 -14.15
CA ARG A 67 -12.95 7.17 -14.29
C ARG A 67 -12.93 6.57 -15.69
N MET A 68 -11.80 6.70 -16.37
CA MET A 68 -11.52 6.04 -17.63
C MET A 68 -10.48 4.97 -17.32
N ASP A 69 -10.86 3.70 -17.33
CA ASP A 69 -9.93 2.57 -17.14
C ASP A 69 -9.26 2.17 -18.46
#